data_AF-A0A926H3D1-F1
#
_entry.id   AF-A0A926H3D1-F1
#
_cell.length_a   1.000
_cell.length_b   1.000
_cell.length_c   1.000
_cell.angle_alpha   90.00
_cell.angle_beta   90.00
_cell.angle_gamma   90.00
#
_symmetry.space_group_name_H-M   'P 1'
#
loop_
_entity.id
_entity.type
_entity.pdbx_description
1 polymer ?
#
loop_
_entity_poly.entity_id
_entity_poly.type
_entity_poly.pdbx_seq_one_letter_code
_entity_poly.pdbx_strand_id
1 'polypeptide(L)'
;MDKIANYQQVLKAVITQYGSIKKSLTPGVKSQTIIDSDNHHYQLLSIGWHNHRFVYAVILHFDIIGEKVWIQQNNTDVLIADELISRGITKTDIVLGFVSEQARSRMALTEN
;
A
#
# COMPACT_ATOMS: atom_id res chain seq x y z
N MET A 1 -12.14 13.70 -12.11
CA MET A 1 -11.29 14.57 -11.29
C MET A 1 -11.46 14.27 -9.80
N ASP A 2 -12.68 14.14 -9.29
CA ASP A 2 -12.94 13.75 -7.88
C ASP A 2 -12.42 12.36 -7.48
N LYS A 3 -12.53 11.37 -8.37
CA LYS A 3 -12.16 9.97 -8.04
C LYS A 3 -10.68 9.81 -7.68
N ILE A 4 -9.78 10.31 -8.53
CA ILE A 4 -8.33 10.24 -8.27
C ILE A 4 -7.99 11.04 -7.02
N ALA A 5 -8.52 12.27 -6.87
CA ALA A 5 -8.27 13.09 -5.69
C ALA A 5 -8.70 12.38 -4.39
N ASN A 6 -9.87 11.71 -4.39
CA ASN A 6 -10.32 10.88 -3.27
C ASN A 6 -9.36 9.73 -3.00
N TYR A 7 -8.93 9.00 -4.03
CA TYR A 7 -7.99 7.88 -3.86
C TYR A 7 -6.64 8.34 -3.33
N GLN A 8 -6.11 9.46 -3.83
CA GLN A 8 -4.89 10.06 -3.29
C GLN A 8 -5.06 10.37 -1.80
N GLN A 9 -6.19 10.96 -1.38
CA GLN A 9 -6.46 11.26 0.04
C GLN A 9 -6.51 9.98 0.88
N VAL A 10 -7.22 8.95 0.41
CA VAL A 10 -7.30 7.65 1.10
C VAL A 10 -5.91 7.02 1.25
N LEU A 11 -5.11 6.96 0.19
CA LEU A 11 -3.77 6.36 0.22
C LEU A 11 -2.80 7.15 1.11
N LYS A 12 -2.83 8.48 1.07
CA LYS A 12 -2.06 9.34 1.99
C LYS A 12 -2.44 9.06 3.44
N ALA A 13 -3.73 8.95 3.73
CA ALA A 13 -4.23 8.68 5.08
C ALA A 13 -3.78 7.29 5.56
N VAL A 14 -3.89 6.25 4.73
CA VAL A 14 -3.42 4.90 5.04
C VAL A 14 -1.93 4.89 5.35
N ILE A 15 -1.09 5.38 4.43
CA ILE A 15 0.37 5.38 4.62
C ILE A 15 0.77 6.20 5.86
N THR A 16 0.13 7.35 6.09
CA THR A 16 0.42 8.19 7.27
C THR A 16 -0.03 7.51 8.55
N GLN A 17 -1.20 6.86 8.56
CA GLN A 17 -1.70 6.12 9.71
C GLN A 17 -0.73 5.00 10.09
N TYR A 18 -0.36 4.13 9.16
CA TYR A 18 0.59 3.04 9.41
C TYR A 18 2.00 3.55 9.75
N GLY A 19 2.45 4.64 9.13
CA GLY A 19 3.72 5.28 9.47
C GLY A 19 3.75 5.92 10.86
N SER A 20 2.59 6.37 11.36
CA SER A 20 2.45 7.01 12.69
C SER A 20 2.43 6.02 13.86
N ILE A 21 2.34 4.72 13.60
CA ILE A 21 2.39 3.67 14.62
C ILE A 21 3.81 3.72 15.22
N LYS A 22 3.92 4.51 16.31
CA LYS A 22 5.17 5.01 16.93
C LYS A 22 6.16 3.93 17.40
N LYS A 23 5.77 2.66 17.36
CA LYS A 23 6.67 1.55 17.63
C LYS A 23 6.96 0.89 16.30
N SER A 24 8.05 1.30 15.67
CA SER A 24 8.93 0.25 15.17
C SER A 24 9.13 -0.69 16.35
N LEU A 25 8.47 -1.86 16.32
CA LEU A 25 8.64 -2.93 17.31
C LEU A 25 10.12 -3.32 17.46
N THR A 26 10.93 -2.86 16.52
CA THR A 26 12.34 -3.10 16.33
C THR A 26 13.16 -1.85 16.66
N PRO A 27 13.83 -1.79 17.82
CA PRO A 27 14.74 -0.70 18.17
C PRO A 27 15.78 -0.44 17.07
N GLY A 28 16.02 0.83 16.76
CA GLY A 28 16.98 1.27 15.74
C GLY A 28 16.46 1.27 14.29
N VAL A 29 15.22 0.82 14.07
CA VAL A 29 14.50 0.92 12.79
C VAL A 29 13.45 2.02 12.88
N LYS A 30 13.29 2.79 11.80
CA LYS A 30 12.32 3.87 11.67
C LYS A 30 11.39 3.61 10.50
N SER A 31 10.15 4.05 10.64
CA SER A 31 9.20 4.14 9.53
C SER A 31 9.41 5.45 8.77
N GLN A 32 9.45 5.39 7.45
CA GLN A 32 9.46 6.54 6.55
C GLN A 32 8.26 6.46 5.61
N THR A 33 7.47 7.53 5.61
CA THR A 33 6.38 7.75 4.66
C THR A 33 6.94 8.46 3.44
N ILE A 34 6.83 7.84 2.27
CA ILE A 34 7.27 8.39 0.98
C ILE A 34 6.02 8.58 0.13
N ILE A 35 5.69 9.83 -0.16
CA ILE A 35 4.48 10.20 -0.90
C ILE A 35 4.89 11.08 -2.08
N ASP A 36 4.71 10.56 -3.28
CA ASP A 36 4.76 11.30 -4.53
C ASP A 36 3.32 11.48 -5.02
N SER A 37 2.76 12.66 -4.75
CA SER A 37 1.37 12.96 -5.14
C SER A 37 1.23 13.25 -6.63
N ASP A 38 2.30 13.72 -7.27
CA ASP A 38 2.28 14.16 -8.66
C ASP A 38 2.35 12.94 -9.59
N ASN A 39 3.13 11.93 -9.22
CA ASN A 39 3.26 10.67 -9.96
C ASN A 39 2.44 9.52 -9.36
N HIS A 40 1.70 9.79 -8.27
CA HIS A 40 0.81 8.84 -7.60
C HIS A 40 1.48 7.60 -6.99
N HIS A 41 2.63 7.78 -6.33
CA HIS A 41 3.32 6.71 -5.60
C HIS A 41 3.23 6.93 -4.08
N TYR A 42 2.83 5.89 -3.35
CA TYR A 42 2.59 5.97 -1.90
C TYR A 42 3.25 4.77 -1.22
N GLN A 43 4.29 5.00 -0.44
CA GLN A 43 5.09 3.94 0.16
C GLN A 43 5.36 4.17 1.65
N LEU A 44 5.35 3.07 2.40
CA LEU A 44 5.83 3.00 3.77
C LEU A 44 7.09 2.12 3.81
N LEU A 45 8.22 2.72 4.16
CA LEU A 45 9.51 2.06 4.25
C LEU A 45 9.91 1.88 5.72
N SER A 46 10.41 0.70 6.08
CA SER A 46 11.18 0.49 7.31
C SER A 46 12.67 0.57 6.99
N ILE A 47 13.38 1.46 7.66
CA ILE A 47 14.81 1.69 7.45
C ILE A 47 15.58 1.90 8.76
N GLY A 48 16.74 1.26 8.89
CA GLY A 48 17.63 1.47 10.03
C GLY A 48 18.49 0.25 10.35
N TRP A 49 19.00 0.17 11.57
CA TRP A 49 19.84 -0.93 12.03
C TRP A 49 19.19 -1.60 13.23
N HIS A 50 19.19 -2.93 13.23
CA HIS A 50 18.75 -3.73 14.37
C HIS A 50 19.71 -4.91 14.58
N ASN A 51 20.33 -5.00 15.77
CA ASN A 51 21.25 -6.09 16.13
C ASN A 51 22.27 -6.43 15.02
N HIS A 52 22.97 -5.42 14.49
CA HIS A 52 23.96 -5.53 13.41
C HIS A 52 23.42 -5.92 12.03
N ARG A 53 22.10 -5.98 11.85
CA ARG A 53 21.46 -6.13 10.54
C ARG A 53 20.91 -4.79 10.06
N PHE A 54 21.28 -4.43 8.83
CA PHE A 54 20.62 -3.32 8.15
C PHE A 54 19.22 -3.76 7.69
N VAL A 55 18.23 -2.95 8.05
CA VAL A 55 16.84 -3.12 7.64
C VAL A 55 16.53 -2.08 6.58
N TYR A 56 16.08 -2.54 5.42
CA TYR A 56 15.54 -1.73 4.33
C TYR A 56 14.42 -2.54 3.68
N ALA A 57 13.18 -2.27 4.07
CA ALA A 57 12.04 -3.09 3.68
C ALA A 57 10.81 -2.22 3.41
N VAL A 58 10.21 -2.39 2.24
CA VAL A 58 8.93 -1.78 1.88
C VAL A 58 7.83 -2.54 2.61
N ILE A 59 7.08 -1.86 3.46
CA ILE A 59 5.99 -2.45 4.25
C ILE A 59 4.68 -2.39 3.47
N LEU A 60 4.34 -1.22 2.94
CA LEU A 60 3.20 -1.00 2.06
C LEU A 60 3.65 -0.18 0.86
N HIS A 61 3.13 -0.50 -0.32
CA HIS A 61 3.32 0.31 -1.51
C HIS A 61 2.06 0.25 -2.37
N PHE A 62 1.51 1.44 -2.65
CA PHE A 62 0.40 1.65 -3.56
C PHE A 62 0.78 2.60 -4.69
N ASP A 63 0.20 2.37 -5.86
CA ASP A 63 0.20 3.31 -6.97
C ASP A 63 -1.24 3.65 -7.38
N ILE A 64 -1.45 4.80 -8.01
CA ILE A 64 -2.65 5.04 -8.83
C ILE A 64 -2.23 5.04 -10.30
N ILE A 65 -2.66 4.02 -11.03
CA ILE A 65 -2.36 3.86 -12.47
C ILE A 65 -3.68 3.87 -13.22
N GLY A 66 -3.85 4.87 -14.10
CA GLY A 66 -5.15 5.21 -14.65
C GLY A 66 -6.09 5.69 -13.53
N GLU A 67 -7.23 5.05 -13.39
CA GLU A 67 -8.22 5.35 -12.34
C GLU A 67 -8.35 4.22 -11.30
N LYS A 68 -7.28 3.43 -11.12
CA LYS A 68 -7.25 2.26 -10.24
C LYS A 68 -6.13 2.34 -9.22
N VAL A 69 -6.38 1.81 -8.03
CA VAL A 69 -5.40 1.66 -6.96
C VAL A 69 -4.71 0.31 -7.11
N TRP A 70 -3.41 0.34 -7.27
CA TRP A 70 -2.57 -0.85 -7.38
C TRP A 70 -1.89 -1.10 -6.04
N ILE A 71 -2.12 -2.27 -5.44
CA ILE A 71 -1.37 -2.74 -4.27
C ILE A 71 -0.12 -3.42 -4.82
N GLN A 72 1.02 -2.73 -4.75
CA GLN A 72 2.31 -3.24 -5.22
C GLN A 72 2.99 -4.11 -4.18
N GLN A 73 2.81 -3.77 -2.89
CA GLN A 73 3.37 -4.53 -1.79
C GLN A 73 2.47 -4.43 -0.56
N ASN A 74 2.31 -5.56 0.13
CA ASN A 74 1.73 -5.62 1.47
C ASN A 74 2.49 -6.65 2.31
N ASN A 75 3.45 -6.19 3.11
CA ASN A 75 4.22 -7.00 4.05
C ASN A 75 3.66 -6.89 5.48
N THR A 76 2.34 -6.78 5.59
CA THR A 76 1.62 -6.81 6.86
C THR A 76 0.67 -8.01 6.89
N ASP A 77 0.15 -8.33 8.06
CA ASP A 77 -0.94 -9.28 8.27
C ASP A 77 -2.33 -8.69 7.99
N VAL A 78 -2.40 -7.41 7.60
CA VAL A 78 -3.66 -6.72 7.31
C VAL A 78 -4.17 -7.10 5.93
N LEU A 79 -5.47 -7.35 5.84
CA LEU A 79 -6.22 -7.43 4.58
C LEU A 79 -6.38 -6.03 3.98
N ILE A 80 -5.30 -5.49 3.43
CA ILE A 80 -5.22 -4.07 3.04
C ILE A 80 -6.25 -3.71 1.95
N ALA A 81 -6.62 -4.65 1.09
CA ALA A 81 -7.67 -4.45 0.09
C ALA A 81 -9.03 -4.18 0.75
N ASP A 82 -9.39 -4.91 1.79
CA ASP A 82 -10.65 -4.73 2.52
C ASP A 82 -10.67 -3.41 3.27
N GLU A 83 -9.53 -3.00 3.83
CA GLU A 83 -9.39 -1.68 4.44
C GLU A 83 -9.62 -0.56 3.41
N LEU A 84 -9.00 -0.65 2.23
CA LEU A 84 -9.22 0.32 1.15
C LEU A 84 -10.69 0.38 0.72
N ILE A 85 -11.37 -0.78 0.67
CA ILE A 85 -12.82 -0.85 0.39
C ILE A 85 -13.64 -0.14 1.47
N SER A 86 -13.35 -0.40 2.74
CA SER A 86 -14.03 0.26 3.87
C SER A 86 -13.84 1.77 3.90
N ARG A 87 -12.76 2.27 3.28
CA ARG A 87 -12.45 3.70 3.11
C ARG A 87 -13.05 4.31 1.83
N GLY A 88 -13.86 3.55 1.09
CA GLY A 88 -14.62 4.04 -0.05
C GLY A 88 -13.97 3.84 -1.42
N ILE A 89 -12.93 3.00 -1.54
CA ILE A 89 -12.41 2.58 -2.85
C ILE A 89 -13.22 1.38 -3.34
N THR A 90 -13.78 1.46 -4.54
CA THR A 90 -14.56 0.34 -5.12
C THR A 90 -13.68 -0.90 -5.30
N LYS A 91 -14.18 -2.11 -4.96
CA LYS A 91 -13.45 -3.38 -5.16
C LYS A 91 -12.90 -3.52 -6.59
N THR A 92 -13.67 -3.11 -7.60
CA THR A 92 -13.29 -3.20 -9.03
C THR A 92 -12.16 -2.25 -9.45
N ASP A 93 -11.88 -1.25 -8.63
CA ASP A 93 -10.81 -0.27 -8.82
C ASP A 93 -9.51 -0.67 -8.09
N ILE A 94 -9.50 -1.79 -7.36
CA ILE A 94 -8.31 -2.33 -6.69
C ILE A 94 -7.67 -3.41 -7.56
N VAL A 95 -6.35 -3.29 -7.76
CA VAL A 95 -5.54 -4.26 -8.52
C VAL A 95 -4.43 -4.78 -7.62
N LEU A 96 -4.26 -6.11 -7.57
CA LEU A 96 -3.12 -6.75 -6.91
C LEU A 96 -1.90 -6.70 -7.85
N GLY A 97 -1.08 -5.66 -7.73
CA GLY A 97 0.05 -5.40 -8.62
C GLY A 97 1.12 -6.50 -8.60
N PHE A 98 1.34 -7.11 -7.43
CA PHE A 98 2.28 -8.23 -7.23
C PHE A 98 1.80 -9.58 -7.78
N VAL A 99 0.55 -9.70 -8.23
CA VAL A 99 0.01 -10.92 -8.85
C VAL A 99 0.09 -10.76 -10.36
N SER A 100 0.67 -11.72 -11.09
CA SER A 100 0.72 -11.63 -12.57
C SER A 100 -0.67 -11.46 -13.19
N GLU A 101 -0.76 -10.80 -14.34
CA GLU A 101 -2.04 -10.58 -15.03
C GLU A 101 -2.80 -11.89 -15.30
N GLN A 102 -2.11 -12.92 -15.79
CA GLN A 102 -2.71 -14.23 -16.02
C GLN A 102 -3.29 -14.85 -14.74
N ALA A 103 -2.59 -14.69 -13.60
CA ALA A 103 -3.08 -15.19 -12.32
C ALA A 103 -4.28 -14.38 -11.82
N ARG A 104 -4.27 -13.04 -11.97
CA ARG A 104 -5.42 -12.19 -11.62
C ARG A 104 -6.67 -12.57 -12.43
N SER A 105 -6.52 -12.76 -13.75
CA SER A 105 -7.63 -13.17 -14.61
C SER A 105 -8.21 -14.52 -14.20
N ARG A 106 -7.37 -15.47 -13.77
CA ARG A 106 -7.85 -16.76 -13.23
C ARG A 106 -8.64 -16.61 -11.93
N MET A 107 -8.19 -15.75 -11.00
CA MET A 107 -8.91 -15.50 -9.75
C MET A 107 -10.29 -14.88 -9.97
N ALA A 108 -10.42 -14.00 -10.96
CA ALA A 108 -11.71 -13.40 -11.32
C ALA A 108 -12.72 -14.41 -11.89
N LEU A 109 -12.24 -15.50 -12.51
CA LEU A 109 -13.10 -16.57 -13.04
C LEU A 109 -13.60 -17.55 -11.96
N THR A 110 -12.94 -17.61 -10.80
CA THR A 110 -13.31 -18.50 -9.69
C THR A 110 -14.26 -17.88 -8.67
N GLU A 111 -14.49 -16.56 -8.74
CA GLU A 111 -15.44 -15.84 -7.87
C GLU A 111 -16.86 -15.73 -8.47
N ASN A 112 -17.13 -16.36 -9.63
CA ASN A 112 -18.43 -16.42 -10.30
C ASN A 112 -19.11 -17.79 -10.16
#